data_AF-W4VQF7-F1
#
_entry.id   AF-W4VQF7-F1
#
_cell.length_a   1.000
_cell.length_b   1.000
_cell.length_c   1.000
_cell.angle_alpha   90.00
_cell.angle_beta   90.00
_cell.angle_gamma   90.00
#
_symmetry.space_group_name_H-M   'P 1'
#
loop_
_entity.id
_entity.type
_entity.pdbx_description
1 polymer ?
#
loop_
_entity_poly.entity_id
_entity_poly.type
_entity_poly.pdbx_seq_one_letter_code
_entity_poly.pdbx_strand_id
1 'polypeptide(L)'
;MAFDVDEAKIGKKIGDVEICHIDEIEEKVANISVVILTVPVSEAQTITDRLVAAGITGILNFTPARITVPEKVRVHHIDLAVELQSLVYFMKHYPLEVNQDEE
;
A
#
# COMPACT_ATOMS: atom_id res chain seq x y z
N MET A 1 -4.71 -9.30 -10.32
CA MET A 1 -4.00 -10.39 -9.63
C MET A 1 -3.51 -9.89 -8.28
N ALA A 2 -3.36 -10.78 -7.31
CA ALA A 2 -2.77 -10.51 -6.01
C ALA A 2 -1.69 -11.57 -5.72
N PHE A 3 -0.81 -11.28 -4.77
CA PHE A 3 0.24 -12.19 -4.34
C PHE A 3 0.21 -12.33 -2.82
N ASP A 4 0.41 -13.54 -2.33
CA ASP A 4 0.51 -13.83 -0.90
C ASP A 4 1.48 -15.01 -0.68
N VAL A 5 1.95 -15.18 0.56
CA VAL A 5 2.76 -16.33 0.99
C VAL A 5 1.92 -17.41 1.67
N ASP A 6 0.70 -17.06 2.07
CA ASP A 6 -0.22 -17.98 2.75
C ASP A 6 -0.76 -19.02 1.75
N GLU A 7 -0.28 -20.25 1.86
CA GLU A 7 -0.70 -21.40 1.04
C GLU A 7 -2.21 -21.62 1.08
N ALA A 8 -2.89 -21.23 2.17
CA ALA A 8 -4.34 -21.36 2.25
C ALA A 8 -5.07 -20.35 1.36
N LYS A 9 -4.42 -19.29 0.88
CA LYS A 9 -5.00 -18.29 -0.03
C LYS A 9 -4.62 -18.53 -1.48
N ILE A 10 -3.42 -19.05 -1.71
CA ILE A 10 -2.88 -19.25 -3.05
C ILE A 10 -3.79 -20.16 -3.89
N GLY A 11 -4.00 -19.79 -5.15
CA GLY A 11 -4.90 -20.48 -6.09
C GLY A 11 -6.38 -20.13 -5.89
N LYS A 12 -6.75 -19.41 -4.83
CA LYS A 12 -8.12 -18.89 -4.65
C LYS A 12 -8.33 -17.60 -5.43
N LYS A 13 -9.60 -17.25 -5.61
CA LYS A 13 -10.04 -15.96 -6.13
C LYS A 13 -10.80 -15.18 -5.06
N ILE A 14 -10.51 -13.89 -4.94
CA ILE A 14 -11.31 -12.93 -4.17
C ILE A 14 -11.95 -11.99 -5.20
N GLY A 15 -13.25 -12.13 -5.41
CA GLY A 15 -13.91 -11.55 -6.58
C GLY A 15 -13.28 -12.09 -7.87
N ASP A 16 -12.87 -11.20 -8.77
CA ASP A 16 -12.19 -11.54 -10.02
C ASP A 16 -10.65 -11.56 -9.91
N VAL A 17 -10.11 -11.42 -8.69
CA VAL A 17 -8.67 -11.36 -8.44
C VAL A 17 -8.15 -12.73 -8.01
N GLU A 18 -7.35 -13.36 -8.87
CA GLU A 18 -6.57 -14.56 -8.54
C GLU A 18 -5.39 -14.24 -7.62
N ILE A 19 -5.18 -15.09 -6.62
CA ILE A 19 -4.06 -15.03 -5.67
C ILE A 19 -2.96 -16.00 -6.11
N CYS A 20 -1.81 -15.44 -6.48
CA CYS A 20 -0.60 -16.17 -6.87
C CYS A 20 0.37 -16.28 -5.69
N HIS A 21 1.32 -17.21 -5.75
CA HIS A 21 2.42 -17.27 -4.79
C HIS A 21 3.36 -16.09 -5.01
N ILE A 22 3.95 -15.54 -3.94
CA ILE A 22 4.86 -14.39 -4.01
C ILE A 22 6.09 -14.63 -4.90
N ASP A 23 6.51 -15.88 -5.05
CA ASP A 23 7.65 -16.27 -5.88
C ASP A 23 7.39 -16.12 -7.38
N GLU A 24 6.12 -15.98 -7.77
CA GLU A 24 5.73 -15.75 -9.16
C GLU A 24 5.74 -14.27 -9.58
N ILE A 25 6.16 -13.34 -8.69
CA ILE A 25 6.13 -11.90 -8.94
C ILE A 25 6.82 -11.56 -10.26
N GLU A 26 8.09 -11.96 -10.43
CA GLU A 26 8.92 -11.53 -11.55
C GLU A 26 8.35 -12.00 -12.90
N GLU A 27 7.73 -13.17 -12.92
CA GLU A 27 7.08 -13.71 -14.11
C GLU A 27 5.78 -12.97 -14.44
N LYS A 28 4.94 -12.68 -13.43
CA LYS A 28 3.58 -12.21 -13.66
C LYS A 28 3.43 -10.69 -13.74
N VAL A 29 4.39 -9.91 -13.24
CA VAL A 29 4.29 -8.45 -13.23
C VAL A 29 4.92 -7.75 -14.44
N ALA A 30 5.45 -8.49 -15.42
CA ALA A 30 6.19 -7.92 -16.56
C ALA A 30 5.46 -6.82 -17.36
N ASN A 31 4.12 -6.87 -17.40
CA ASN A 31 3.28 -5.87 -18.10
C ASN A 31 2.50 -4.96 -17.13
N ILE A 32 2.89 -4.91 -15.87
CA ILE A 32 2.25 -4.11 -14.83
C ILE A 32 3.11 -2.88 -14.55
N SER A 33 2.49 -1.70 -14.48
CA SER A 33 3.22 -0.46 -14.15
C SER A 33 3.06 -0.05 -12.70
N VAL A 34 1.92 -0.40 -12.07
CA VAL A 34 1.53 0.07 -10.73
C VAL A 34 1.12 -1.10 -9.84
N VAL A 35 1.56 -1.07 -8.59
CA VAL A 35 1.20 -2.07 -7.57
C VAL A 35 0.78 -1.41 -6.26
N ILE A 36 0.00 -2.15 -5.46
CA ILE A 36 -0.38 -1.76 -4.10
C ILE A 36 0.37 -2.69 -3.14
N LEU A 37 1.05 -2.11 -2.16
CA LEU A 37 1.84 -2.84 -1.17
C LEU A 37 1.10 -2.87 0.17
N THR A 38 0.64 -4.04 0.61
CA THR A 38 -0.15 -4.27 1.83
C THR A 38 0.43 -5.41 2.68
N VAL A 39 1.74 -5.41 2.85
CA VAL A 39 2.50 -6.46 3.55
C VAL A 39 3.00 -5.99 4.91
N PRO A 40 3.45 -6.89 5.80
CA PRO A 40 4.14 -6.49 7.03
C PRO A 40 5.35 -5.59 6.75
N VAL A 41 5.66 -4.71 7.71
CA VAL A 41 6.75 -3.73 7.60
C VAL A 41 8.10 -4.38 7.29
N SER A 42 8.36 -5.60 7.79
CA SER A 42 9.61 -6.33 7.58
C SER A 42 9.82 -6.76 6.14
N GLU A 43 8.74 -7.00 5.39
CA GLU A 43 8.79 -7.53 4.02
C GLU A 43 8.74 -6.41 2.97
N ALA A 44 8.32 -5.22 3.36
CA ALA A 44 7.99 -4.13 2.43
C ALA A 44 9.17 -3.75 1.52
N GLN A 45 10.39 -3.63 2.06
CA GLN A 45 11.56 -3.26 1.26
C GLN A 45 11.98 -4.39 0.32
N THR A 46 12.09 -5.62 0.81
CA THR A 46 12.48 -6.79 0.00
C THR A 46 11.55 -6.99 -1.18
N ILE A 47 10.23 -6.88 -0.96
CA ILE A 47 9.24 -7.00 -2.02
C ILE A 47 9.32 -5.81 -2.98
N THR A 48 9.52 -4.59 -2.46
CA THR A 48 9.74 -3.39 -3.28
C THR A 48 10.92 -3.57 -4.23
N ASP A 49 12.06 -4.08 -3.75
CA ASP A 49 13.26 -4.27 -4.56
C ASP A 49 13.00 -5.25 -5.73
N ARG A 50 12.30 -6.36 -5.46
CA ARG A 50 11.87 -7.33 -6.48
C ARG A 50 10.95 -6.70 -7.53
N LEU A 51 9.94 -5.95 -7.08
CA LEU A 51 9.01 -5.24 -7.97
C LEU A 51 9.72 -4.22 -8.86
N VAL A 52 10.64 -3.45 -8.29
CA VAL A 52 11.43 -2.47 -9.04
C VAL A 52 12.35 -3.16 -10.06
N ALA A 53 12.97 -4.28 -9.69
CA ALA A 53 13.78 -5.09 -10.60
C ALA A 53 12.94 -5.67 -11.76
N ALA A 54 11.68 -6.03 -11.49
CA ALA A 54 10.71 -6.51 -12.47
C ALA A 54 10.09 -5.39 -13.34
N GLY A 55 10.47 -4.12 -13.13
CA GLY A 55 10.07 -3.00 -13.98
C GLY A 55 8.87 -2.19 -13.49
N ILE A 56 8.38 -2.43 -12.27
CA ILE A 56 7.34 -1.59 -11.66
C ILE A 56 7.86 -0.15 -11.50
N THR A 57 7.01 0.82 -11.88
CA THR A 57 7.33 2.25 -11.83
C THR A 57 6.43 3.04 -10.89
N GLY A 58 5.30 2.46 -10.44
CA GLY A 58 4.39 3.05 -9.47
C GLY A 58 4.12 2.11 -8.29
N ILE A 59 4.26 2.61 -7.07
CA ILE A 59 3.97 1.85 -5.85
C ILE A 59 3.04 2.68 -4.97
N LEU A 60 1.87 2.14 -4.67
CA LEU A 60 0.97 2.64 -3.63
C LEU A 60 1.25 1.88 -2.34
N ASN A 61 2.01 2.50 -1.44
CA ASN A 61 2.48 1.87 -0.22
C ASN A 61 1.50 2.11 0.93
N PHE A 62 0.76 1.07 1.31
CA PHE A 62 -0.15 1.04 2.47
C PHE A 62 0.51 0.41 3.71
N THR A 63 1.79 0.11 3.64
CA THR A 63 2.55 -0.37 4.79
C THR A 63 3.09 0.83 5.58
N PRO A 64 3.36 0.70 6.89
CA PRO A 64 4.03 1.75 7.67
C PRO A 64 5.52 1.90 7.32
N ALA A 65 6.06 1.08 6.40
CA ALA A 65 7.46 1.12 6.05
C ALA A 65 7.79 2.34 5.19
N ARG A 66 8.90 3.01 5.51
CA ARG A 66 9.57 3.91 4.58
C ARG A 66 10.44 3.10 3.64
N ILE A 67 9.95 2.89 2.42
CA ILE A 67 10.66 2.15 1.37
C ILE A 67 11.60 3.08 0.60
N THR A 68 12.76 2.55 0.23
CA THR A 68 13.74 3.22 -0.63
C THR A 68 13.58 2.71 -2.06
N VAL A 69 13.51 3.62 -3.03
CA VAL A 69 13.41 3.28 -4.45
C VAL A 69 14.32 4.18 -5.30
N PRO A 70 14.70 3.76 -6.52
CA PRO A 70 15.35 4.64 -7.49
C PRO A 70 14.43 5.80 -7.93
N GLU A 71 15.01 6.91 -8.38
CA GLU A 71 14.27 8.14 -8.79
C GLU A 71 13.20 7.89 -9.87
N LYS A 72 13.40 6.88 -10.72
CA LYS A 72 12.46 6.50 -11.78
C LYS A 72 11.16 5.84 -11.27
N VAL A 73 11.07 5.55 -9.98
CA VAL A 73 9.92 4.87 -9.37
C VAL A 73 9.17 5.85 -8.48
N ARG A 74 7.88 6.01 -8.75
CA ARG A 74 7.00 6.89 -7.97
C ARG A 74 6.34 6.09 -6.85
N VAL A 75 6.58 6.52 -5.62
CA VAL A 75 5.92 5.96 -4.43
C VAL A 75 4.89 6.94 -3.90
N HIS A 76 3.68 6.47 -3.66
CA HIS A 76 2.68 7.19 -2.89
C HIS A 76 2.42 6.43 -1.59
N HIS A 77 2.80 7.03 -0.47
CA HIS A 77 2.68 6.43 0.84
C HIS A 77 1.36 6.86 1.49
N ILE A 78 0.59 5.89 1.98
CA ILE A 78 -0.67 6.12 2.67
C ILE A 78 -0.57 5.48 4.05
N ASP A 79 -0.46 6.33 5.08
CA ASP A 79 -0.51 5.91 6.47
C ASP A 79 -1.83 6.39 7.09
N LEU A 80 -2.82 5.48 7.09
CA LEU A 80 -4.14 5.76 7.65
C LEU A 80 -4.10 6.09 9.15
N ALA A 81 -3.11 5.56 9.88
CA ALA A 81 -2.98 5.85 11.31
C ALA A 81 -2.54 7.30 11.53
N VAL A 82 -1.60 7.78 10.73
CA VAL A 82 -1.17 9.19 10.75
C VAL A 82 -2.32 10.11 10.35
N GLU A 83 -3.07 9.79 9.29
CA GLU A 83 -4.23 10.57 8.86
C GLU A 83 -5.31 10.65 9.95
N LEU A 84 -5.64 9.51 10.57
CA LEU A 84 -6.62 9.46 11.65
C LEU A 84 -6.12 10.20 12.90
N GLN A 85 -4.84 10.06 13.24
CA GLN A 85 -4.23 10.78 14.36
C GLN A 85 -4.29 12.30 14.13
N SER A 86 -4.00 12.75 12.90
CA SER A 86 -4.11 14.15 12.50
C SER A 86 -5.54 14.66 12.70
N LEU A 87 -6.54 13.93 12.20
CA LEU A 87 -7.94 14.27 12.40
C LEU A 87 -8.32 14.39 13.89
N VAL A 88 -7.96 13.38 14.70
CA VAL A 88 -8.25 13.38 16.14
C VAL A 88 -7.54 14.53 16.86
N TYR A 89 -6.31 14.87 16.45
CA TYR A 89 -5.57 15.99 17.01
C TYR A 89 -6.29 17.33 16.76
N PHE A 90 -6.74 17.57 15.53
CA PHE A 90 -7.49 18.78 15.18
C PHE A 90 -8.82 18.87 15.94
N MET A 91 -9.57 17.77 16.02
CA MET A 91 -10.82 17.74 16.79
C MET A 91 -10.60 18.11 18.27
N LYS A 92 -9.47 17.71 18.86
CA LYS A 92 -9.17 17.96 20.28
C LYS A 92 -8.64 19.36 20.56
N HIS A 93 -7.82 19.92 19.68
CA HIS A 93 -7.08 21.17 19.94
C HIS A 93 -7.64 22.38 19.20
N TYR A 94 -8.42 22.16 18.14
CA TYR A 94 -9.08 23.19 17.34
C TYR A 94 -10.54 22.79 17.10
N PRO A 95 -11.35 22.68 18.17
CA PRO A 95 -12.77 22.36 18.03
C PRO A 95 -13.42 23.41 17.13
N LEU A 96 -14.28 22.96 16.22
CA LEU A 96 -15.08 23.87 15.41
C LEU A 96 -15.96 24.68 16.37
N GLU A 97 -15.78 26.01 16.40
CA GLU A 97 -16.71 26.89 17.10
C GLU A 97 -18.06 26.79 16.39
N VAL A 98 -19.06 26.28 17.10
CA VAL A 98 -20.44 26.27 16.61
C VAL A 98 -20.95 27.70 16.74
N ASN A 99 -20.99 28.45 15.64
CA ASN A 99 -21.68 29.73 15.62
C ASN A 99 -23.18 29.46 15.88
N GLN A 100 -23.69 29.97 17.00
CA GLN A 100 -25.09 29.88 17.42
C GLN A 100 -25.98 30.92 16.71
N ASP A 101 -25.65 31.30 15.47
CA ASP A 101 -26.37 32.32 14.71
C ASP A 101 -27.24 31.67 13.61
N GLU A 102 -28.08 30.71 14.00
CA GLU A 102 -29.21 30.22 13.20
C GLU A 102 -30.43 30.01 14.12
N GLU A 103 -31.03 31.10 14.59
CA GLU A 103 -32.44 31.16 15.04
C GLU A 103 -33.21 32.25 14.26
#